data_AF-A0A6M6JI42-F1
#
_entry.id   AF-A0A6M6JI42-F1
#
_cell.length_a   1.000
_cell.length_b   1.000
_cell.length_c   1.000
_cell.angle_alpha   90.00
_cell.angle_beta   90.00
_cell.angle_gamma   90.00
#
_symmetry.space_group_name_H-M   'P 1'
#
loop_
_entity.id
_entity.type
_entity.pdbx_description
1 polymer ?
#
loop_
_entity_poly.entity_id
_entity_poly.type
_entity_poly.pdbx_seq_one_letter_code
_entity_poly.pdbx_strand_id
1 'polypeptide(L)' 'MDALTSTTVWWACTDCGIDVELAGVDGGVAVPCPDCTGDMTEQWRWDAAA' A
#
# COMPACT_ATOMS: atom_id res chain seq x y z
N MET A 1 2.85 18.20 -17.33
CA MET A 1 3.42 17.85 -16.02
C MET A 1 2.78 16.53 -15.66
N ASP A 2 3.43 15.47 -16.10
CA ASP A 2 2.98 14.09 -15.92
C ASP A 2 2.77 13.87 -14.43
N ALA A 3 1.52 13.60 -14.06
CA ALA A 3 1.23 13.07 -12.75
C ALA A 3 2.08 11.81 -12.63
N LEU A 4 3.17 11.90 -11.87
CA LEU A 4 3.71 10.76 -11.15
C LEU A 4 2.51 10.29 -10.33
N THR A 5 1.71 9.39 -10.91
CA THR A 5 0.52 8.84 -10.29
C THR A 5 1.04 7.96 -9.17
N SER A 6 1.41 8.58 -8.05
CA SER A 6 1.62 7.92 -6.79
C SER A 6 0.29 7.26 -6.48
N THR A 7 0.10 6.03 -6.95
CA THR A 7 -1.18 5.37 -6.77
C THR A 7 -1.29 5.12 -5.29
N THR A 8 -2.26 5.73 -4.66
CA THR A 8 -2.54 5.46 -3.27
C THR A 8 -3.15 4.06 -3.16
N VAL A 9 -2.55 3.24 -2.32
CA VAL A 9 -2.93 1.85 -2.10
C VAL A 9 -3.24 1.67 -0.62
N TRP A 10 -4.31 0.94 -0.34
CA TRP A 10 -4.63 0.46 0.98
C TRP A 10 -3.86 -0.84 1.24
N TRP A 11 -3.03 -0.82 2.28
CA TRP A 11 -2.22 -1.95 2.72
C TRP A 11 -2.81 -2.50 4.01
N ALA A 12 -2.75 -3.82 4.21
CA ALA A 12 -3.08 -4.43 5.49
C ALA A 12 -1.98 -5.40 5.96
N CYS A 13 -1.61 -5.32 7.25
CA CYS A 13 -0.70 -6.29 7.88
C CYS A 13 -1.49 -7.57 8.17
N THR A 14 -1.01 -8.72 7.69
CA THR A 14 -1.61 -10.04 7.97
C THR A 14 -1.35 -10.53 9.40
N ASP A 15 -0.33 -9.97 10.07
CA ASP A 15 0.03 -10.34 11.44
C ASP A 15 -0.82 -9.60 12.49
N CYS A 16 -0.82 -8.26 12.48
CA CYS A 16 -1.55 -7.46 13.46
C CYS A 16 -2.94 -7.02 12.99
N GLY A 17 -3.24 -7.09 11.69
CA GLY A 17 -4.55 -6.74 11.14
C GLY A 17 -4.80 -5.23 10.98
N ILE A 18 -3.79 -4.38 11.15
CA ILE A 18 -3.95 -2.95 10.88
C ILE A 18 -4.00 -2.69 9.38
N ASP A 19 -4.76 -1.68 9.00
CA ASP A 19 -4.83 -1.17 7.65
C ASP A 19 -4.30 0.28 7.58
N VAL A 20 -3.47 0.58 6.58
CA VAL A 20 -2.91 1.91 6.36
C VAL A 20 -2.89 2.27 4.88
N GLU A 21 -3.06 3.56 4.62
CA GLU A 21 -2.98 4.15 3.28
C GLU A 21 -1.53 4.56 2.98
N LEU A 22 -0.90 3.92 1.98
CA LEU A 22 0.48 4.22 1.57
C LEU A 22 0.60 4.25 0.04
N ALA A 23 1.68 4.83 -0.46
CA ALA A 23 1.97 4.81 -1.89
C ALA A 23 2.18 3.37 -2.38
N GLY A 24 1.56 3.04 -3.52
CA GLY A 24 1.81 1.83 -4.26
C GLY A 24 3.26 1.78 -4.73
N VAL A 25 3.93 0.67 -4.45
CA VAL A 25 5.30 0.42 -4.89
C VAL A 25 5.29 -0.60 -6.02
N ASP A 26 5.54 -0.13 -7.24
CA ASP A 26 5.74 -1.01 -8.38
C ASP A 26 7.12 -1.72 -8.26
N GLY A 27 7.12 -3.05 -8.27
CA GLY A 27 8.37 -3.84 -8.25
C GLY A 27 8.49 -4.94 -7.20
N GLY A 28 7.40 -5.34 -6.54
CA GLY A 28 7.42 -6.48 -5.61
C GLY A 28 8.20 -6.21 -4.31
N VAL A 29 8.39 -4.94 -3.95
CA VAL A 29 8.94 -4.55 -2.66
C VAL A 29 7.88 -4.80 -1.60
N ALA A 30 8.20 -5.64 -0.61
CA ALA A 30 7.36 -5.83 0.57
C ALA A 30 7.36 -4.54 1.40
N VAL A 31 6.17 -4.04 1.72
CA VAL A 31 6.01 -2.88 2.59
C VAL A 31 6.00 -3.39 4.03
N PRO A 32 6.95 -2.97 4.88
CA PRO A 32 6.94 -3.35 6.29
C PRO A 32 5.82 -2.59 7.00
N CYS A 33 5.15 -3.28 7.91
CA CYS A 33 4.14 -2.64 8.73
C CYS A 33 4.78 -1.71 9.78
N PRO A 34 4.15 -0.57 10.10
CA PRO A 34 4.67 0.36 11.10
C PRO A 34 4.44 -0.11 12.56
N ASP A 35 3.50 -1.02 12.79
CA ASP A 35 3.10 -1.49 14.13
C ASP A 35 3.60 -2.91 14.42
N CYS A 36 3.52 -3.79 13.42
CA CYS A 36 4.06 -5.14 13.41
C CYS A 36 5.34 -5.13 12.54
N THR A 37 6.37 -5.94 12.81
CA THR A 37 7.48 -6.13 11.83
C THR A 37 7.09 -7.08 10.67
N GLY A 38 5.79 -7.28 10.48
CA GLY A 38 5.23 -8.15 9.46
C GLY A 38 5.11 -7.46 8.11
N ASP A 39 4.92 -8.28 7.09
CA ASP A 39 4.74 -7.82 5.72
C ASP A 39 3.31 -7.33 5.50
N MET A 40 3.17 -6.18 4.85
CA MET A 40 1.88 -5.67 4.44
C MET A 40 1.53 -6.16 3.03
N THR A 41 0.27 -6.57 2.85
CA THR A 41 -0.29 -6.92 1.55
C THR A 41 -1.17 -5.80 1.03
N GLU A 42 -1.03 -5.50 -0.25
CA GLU A 42 -1.95 -4.64 -0.97
C GLU A 42 -3.36 -5.26 -0.93
N GLN A 43 -4.32 -4.50 -0.41
CA GLN A 43 -5.72 -4.89 -0.36
C GLN A 43 -6.50 -4.24 -1.50
N TRP A 44 -6.43 -2.90 -1.59
CA TRP A 44 -7.18 -2.12 -2.56
C TRP A 44 -6.35 -0.98 -3.13
N ARG A 45 -6.29 -0.91 -4.46
CA ARG A 45 -5.68 0.18 -5.20
C ARG A 45 -6.79 1.13 -5.62
N TRP A 46 -6.70 2.39 -5.20
CA TRP A 46 -7.70 3.38 -5.63
C TRP A 46 -7.32 3.87 -7.02
N ASP A 47 -7.96 3.30 -8.04
CA ASP A 47 -8.01 3.91 -9.36
C ASP A 47 -8.94 5.12 -9.25
N ALA A 48 -8.37 6.32 -9.22
CA ALA A 48 -9.14 7.55 -9.28
C ALA A 48 -9.96 7.52 -10.58
N ALA A 49 -11.25 7.23 -10.46
CA ALA A 49 -12.16 7.15 -11.60
C ALA A 49 -12.10 8.46 -12.40
N ALA A 50 -11.83 8.31 -13.70
CA ALA A 50 -11.64 9.37 -14.68
C ALA A 50 -12.87 10.26 -14.90
#